data_AF-A0A1M6WE97-F1
#
_entry.id   AF-A0A1M6WE97-F1
#
_cell.length_a   1.000
_cell.length_b   1.000
_cell.length_c   1.000
_cell.angle_alpha   90.00
_cell.angle_beta   90.00
_cell.angle_gamma   90.00
#
_symmetry.space_group_name_H-M   'P 1'
#
loop_
_entity.id
_entity.type
_entity.pdbx_description
1 polymer ?
#
loop_
_entity_poly.entity_id
_entity_poly.type
_entity_poly.pdbx_seq_one_letter_code
_entity_poly.pdbx_strand_id
1 'polypeptide(L)'
;MCFALANAQFYYDKHGESRGAYKDSLEYSKFVELANRFRGSILVKKPVEGVKPRKNLEKIPEDKIQRTFNVSRDTLDKENWLEVEKNEIVKICVDEPVVAWETSLKAIISSDSCLAFQAPTLIGVETLRVHFYKEYMPYYINFYNDVYSYKINLAIGMKYLEFKNEEVLLGFNVYGLNQFWGMPIE
;
A
#
# COMPACT_ATOMS: atom_id res chain seq x y z
N MET A 1 15.13 24.81 18.92
CA MET A 1 15.60 23.51 18.40
C MET A 1 14.39 22.72 17.91
N CYS A 2 14.14 22.66 16.60
CA CYS A 2 13.03 21.90 15.99
C CYS A 2 13.61 20.93 14.96
N PHE A 3 14.27 19.89 15.43
CA PHE A 3 14.79 18.81 14.61
C PHE A 3 14.41 17.49 15.28
N ALA A 4 13.31 16.84 14.86
CA ALA A 4 13.05 15.39 15.08
C ALA A 4 11.67 14.87 14.58
N LEU A 5 11.08 15.41 13.51
CA LEU A 5 9.86 14.81 12.91
C LEU A 5 10.02 14.40 11.45
N ALA A 6 11.20 14.57 10.85
CA ALA A 6 11.42 14.29 9.43
C ALA A 6 11.15 12.81 9.05
N ASN A 7 11.27 11.89 10.01
CA ASN A 7 11.13 10.45 9.80
C ASN A 7 10.06 9.80 10.69
N ALA A 8 9.16 10.59 11.29
CA ALA A 8 8.10 10.02 12.12
C ALA A 8 6.96 9.46 11.24
N GLN A 9 6.48 8.26 11.59
CA GLN A 9 5.25 7.68 11.05
C GLN A 9 4.05 8.22 11.82
N PHE A 10 2.99 8.59 11.11
CA PHE A 10 1.77 9.15 11.71
C PHE A 10 0.64 8.13 11.66
N TYR A 11 -0.10 8.05 12.76
CA TYR A 11 -1.12 7.03 12.97
C TYR A 11 -2.49 7.67 13.08
N TYR A 12 -3.45 7.13 12.36
CA TYR A 12 -4.81 7.62 12.32
C TYR A 12 -5.77 6.48 12.59
N ASP A 13 -6.86 6.77 13.29
CA ASP A 13 -7.93 5.79 13.45
C ASP A 13 -8.84 5.74 12.21
N LYS A 14 -9.83 4.85 12.24
CA LYS A 14 -10.83 4.71 11.18
C LYS A 14 -11.67 5.97 10.90
N HIS A 15 -11.73 6.91 11.83
CA HIS A 15 -12.42 8.19 11.65
C HIS A 15 -11.51 9.28 11.06
N GLY A 16 -10.22 8.96 10.85
CA GLY A 16 -9.21 9.89 10.34
C GLY A 16 -8.60 10.78 11.41
N GLU A 17 -8.87 10.55 12.70
CA GLU A 17 -8.28 11.33 13.79
C GLU A 17 -6.82 10.89 14.02
N SER A 18 -5.91 11.86 14.10
CA SER A 18 -4.50 11.60 14.42
C SER A 18 -4.37 11.09 15.85
N ARG A 19 -3.78 9.90 16.02
CA ARG A 19 -3.59 9.23 17.31
C ARG A 19 -2.17 9.30 17.85
N GLY A 20 -1.21 9.71 17.02
CA GLY A 20 0.17 9.93 17.45
C GLY A 20 1.18 9.86 16.30
N ALA A 21 2.45 10.09 16.64
CA ALA A 21 3.57 9.93 15.74
C ALA A 21 4.67 9.11 16.43
N TYR A 22 5.23 8.14 15.73
CA TYR A 22 6.30 7.27 16.24
C TYR A 22 7.51 7.37 15.32
N LYS A 23 8.71 7.41 15.90
CA LYS A 23 9.96 7.54 15.14
C LYS A 23 10.28 6.27 14.35
N ASP A 24 9.96 5.12 14.91
CA ASP A 24 10.26 3.82 14.34
C ASP A 24 8.97 3.12 13.89
N SER A 25 9.12 2.11 13.02
CA SER A 25 8.01 1.22 12.65
C SER A 25 7.50 0.52 13.90
N LEU A 26 6.18 0.56 14.12
CA LEU A 26 5.59 -0.23 15.20
C LEU A 26 5.62 -1.71 14.84
N GLU A 27 5.73 -2.55 15.88
CA GLU A 27 5.50 -3.99 15.76
C GLU A 27 4.02 -4.28 15.47
N TYR A 28 3.74 -5.40 14.80
CA TYR A 28 2.38 -5.84 14.51
C TYR A 28 1.48 -5.91 15.76
N SER A 29 2.02 -6.35 16.90
CA SER A 29 1.31 -6.40 18.18
C SER A 29 0.71 -5.05 18.58
N LYS A 30 1.42 -3.95 18.28
CA LYS A 30 0.97 -2.58 18.51
C LYS A 30 -0.09 -2.12 17.52
N PHE A 31 -0.02 -2.56 16.26
CA PHE A 31 -1.13 -2.31 15.33
C PHE A 31 -2.42 -2.96 15.84
N VAL A 32 -2.36 -4.20 16.32
CA VAL A 32 -3.53 -4.90 16.89
C VAL A 32 -4.05 -4.20 18.14
N GLU A 33 -3.17 -3.78 19.05
CA GLU A 33 -3.57 -3.03 20.25
C GLU A 33 -4.34 -1.75 19.89
N LEU A 34 -3.82 -0.98 18.92
CA LEU A 34 -4.44 0.26 18.46
C LEU A 34 -5.76 -0.01 17.71
N ALA A 35 -5.80 -0.99 16.83
CA ALA A 35 -7.00 -1.36 16.08
C ALA A 35 -8.14 -1.80 17.01
N ASN A 36 -7.83 -2.62 18.02
CA ASN A 36 -8.77 -3.02 19.07
C ASN A 36 -9.25 -1.83 19.89
N ARG A 37 -8.32 -0.96 20.32
CA ARG A 37 -8.63 0.24 21.09
C ARG A 37 -9.58 1.19 20.34
N PHE A 38 -9.40 1.34 19.03
CA PHE A 38 -10.22 2.23 18.19
C PHE A 38 -11.37 1.51 17.49
N ARG A 39 -11.57 0.22 17.76
CA ARG A 39 -12.64 -0.63 17.24
C ARG A 39 -12.71 -0.60 15.71
N GLY A 40 -11.57 -0.79 15.05
CA GLY A 40 -11.48 -0.92 13.60
C GLY A 40 -10.07 -0.69 13.09
N SER A 41 -9.93 -0.73 11.77
CA SER A 41 -8.60 -0.60 11.13
C SER A 41 -7.93 0.74 11.41
N ILE A 42 -6.59 0.77 11.37
CA ILE A 42 -5.78 1.99 11.51
C ILE A 42 -5.05 2.33 10.22
N LEU A 43 -4.80 3.61 10.01
CA LEU A 43 -4.05 4.12 8.87
C LEU A 43 -2.69 4.65 9.33
N VAL A 44 -1.63 4.11 8.76
CA VAL A 44 -0.25 4.50 9.02
C VAL A 44 0.27 5.28 7.81
N LYS A 45 0.63 6.54 8.04
CA LYS A 45 1.30 7.38 7.03
C LYS A 45 2.80 7.26 7.18
N LYS A 46 3.43 6.63 6.19
CA LYS A 46 4.89 6.56 6.12
C LYS A 46 5.46 7.92 5.73
N PRO A 47 6.52 8.38 6.39
CA PRO A 47 7.28 9.53 5.93
C PRO A 47 7.93 9.17 4.58
N VAL A 48 7.97 10.14 3.68
CA VAL A 48 8.79 10.09 2.48
C VAL A 48 9.94 11.06 2.74
N GLU A 49 11.18 10.61 2.54
CA GLU A 49 12.37 11.41 2.87
C GLU A 49 12.31 12.78 2.17
N GLY A 50 12.53 13.84 2.95
CA GLY A 50 12.44 15.23 2.46
C GLY A 50 11.02 15.75 2.23
N VAL A 51 9.96 14.95 2.46
CA VAL A 51 8.56 15.35 2.24
C VAL A 51 7.78 15.25 3.55
N LYS A 52 7.14 16.35 3.95
CA LYS A 52 6.19 16.31 5.08
C LYS A 52 5.07 15.32 4.76
N PRO A 53 4.65 14.46 5.71
CA PRO A 53 3.55 13.53 5.50
C PRO A 53 2.34 14.27 4.92
N ARG A 54 1.81 13.73 3.83
CA ARG A 54 0.65 14.34 3.17
C ARG A 54 -0.54 14.25 4.14
N LYS A 55 -1.26 15.38 4.30
CA LYS A 55 -2.51 15.38 5.06
C LYS A 55 -3.45 14.30 4.51
N ASN A 56 -4.18 13.63 5.40
CA ASN A 56 -5.24 12.71 5.00
C ASN A 56 -6.26 13.42 4.12
N LEU A 57 -6.92 12.65 3.27
CA LEU A 57 -8.08 13.15 2.55
C LEU A 57 -9.18 13.43 3.58
N GLU A 58 -9.87 14.55 3.41
CA GLU A 58 -11.19 14.72 4.03
C GLU A 58 -12.11 13.63 3.48
N LYS A 59 -13.14 13.28 4.25
CA LYS A 59 -14.05 12.18 3.94
C LYS A 59 -14.48 12.24 2.46
N ILE A 60 -14.05 11.27 1.65
CA ILE A 60 -14.32 11.23 0.22
C ILE A 60 -15.73 10.68 0.03
N PRO A 61 -16.64 11.42 -0.62
CA PRO A 61 -17.95 10.90 -0.99
C PRO A 61 -17.81 9.72 -1.97
N GLU A 62 -18.64 8.70 -1.81
CA GLU A 62 -18.57 7.47 -2.62
C GLU A 62 -18.76 7.75 -4.12
N ASP A 63 -19.56 8.76 -4.49
CA ASP A 63 -19.77 9.22 -5.87
C ASP A 63 -18.53 9.86 -6.52
N LYS A 64 -17.51 10.21 -5.72
CA LYS A 64 -16.23 10.74 -6.22
C LYS A 64 -15.19 9.66 -6.46
N ILE A 65 -15.46 8.41 -6.07
CA ILE A 65 -14.57 7.29 -6.31
C ILE A 65 -14.72 6.87 -7.77
N GLN A 66 -13.63 6.97 -8.53
CA GLN A 66 -13.63 6.69 -9.96
C GLN A 66 -13.44 5.20 -10.25
N ARG A 67 -12.77 4.49 -9.34
CA ARG A 67 -12.50 3.05 -9.50
C ARG A 67 -12.44 2.35 -8.15
N THR A 68 -12.99 1.14 -8.10
CA THR A 68 -12.85 0.22 -6.97
C THR A 68 -12.17 -1.07 -7.41
N PHE A 69 -11.10 -1.46 -6.73
CA PHE A 69 -10.46 -2.76 -6.87
C PHE A 69 -10.88 -3.66 -5.73
N ASN A 70 -11.35 -4.86 -6.04
CA ASN A 70 -11.57 -5.92 -5.07
C ASN A 70 -10.41 -6.91 -5.20
N VAL A 71 -9.57 -6.98 -4.17
CA VAL A 71 -8.35 -7.79 -4.15
C VAL A 71 -8.53 -8.88 -3.11
N SER A 72 -8.50 -10.15 -3.52
CA SER A 72 -8.53 -11.25 -2.56
C SER A 72 -7.19 -11.37 -1.85
N ARG A 73 -7.19 -11.63 -0.54
CA ARG A 73 -5.97 -11.86 0.22
C ARG A 73 -5.12 -12.96 -0.40
N ASP A 74 -5.74 -14.04 -0.87
CA ASP A 74 -5.03 -15.20 -1.42
C ASP A 74 -4.28 -14.88 -2.73
N THR A 75 -4.56 -13.73 -3.36
CA THR A 75 -3.79 -13.26 -4.52
C THR A 75 -2.64 -12.34 -4.12
N LEU A 76 -2.61 -11.79 -2.90
CA LEU A 76 -1.60 -10.82 -2.46
C LEU A 76 -0.19 -11.39 -2.28
N ASP A 77 -0.06 -12.72 -2.14
CA ASP A 77 1.25 -13.42 -2.16
C ASP A 77 1.88 -13.45 -3.57
N LYS A 78 1.07 -13.25 -4.60
CA LYS A 78 1.52 -13.04 -5.97
C LYS A 78 1.76 -11.54 -6.12
N GLU A 79 2.78 -11.13 -6.87
CA GLU A 79 3.02 -9.70 -7.11
C GLU A 79 1.78 -9.05 -7.76
N ASN A 80 0.95 -8.41 -6.93
CA ASN A 80 -0.28 -7.77 -7.36
C ASN A 80 0.01 -6.32 -7.75
N TRP A 81 -0.01 -6.07 -9.06
CA TRP A 81 0.09 -4.75 -9.66
C TRP A 81 -1.29 -4.22 -10.01
N LEU A 82 -1.66 -3.09 -9.44
CA LEU A 82 -2.87 -2.35 -9.80
C LEU A 82 -2.48 -1.12 -10.61
N GLU A 83 -3.04 -1.00 -11.80
CA GLU A 83 -2.81 0.14 -12.66
C GLU A 83 -3.85 1.24 -12.39
N VAL A 84 -3.36 2.44 -12.06
CA VAL A 84 -4.18 3.61 -11.73
C VAL A 84 -3.74 4.81 -12.54
N GLU A 85 -4.68 5.69 -12.88
CA GLU A 85 -4.38 6.92 -13.59
C GLU A 85 -3.87 8.01 -12.64
N LYS A 86 -3.11 8.98 -13.18
CA LYS A 86 -2.65 10.14 -12.41
C LYS A 86 -3.85 10.89 -11.82
N ASN A 87 -3.75 11.28 -10.55
CA ASN A 87 -4.78 12.02 -9.83
C ASN A 87 -6.14 11.29 -9.69
N GLU A 88 -6.21 10.01 -10.04
CA GLU A 88 -7.43 9.20 -9.92
C GLU A 88 -7.78 8.97 -8.44
N ILE A 89 -9.07 9.06 -8.09
CA ILE A 89 -9.55 8.67 -6.77
C ILE A 89 -9.99 7.20 -6.83
N VAL A 90 -9.26 6.36 -6.10
CA VAL A 90 -9.37 4.91 -6.15
C VAL A 90 -9.70 4.36 -4.78
N LYS A 91 -10.51 3.31 -4.74
CA LYS A 91 -10.73 2.49 -3.55
C LYS A 91 -10.19 1.09 -3.77
N ILE A 92 -9.46 0.56 -2.79
CA ILE A 92 -9.05 -0.84 -2.75
C ILE A 92 -9.77 -1.47 -1.58
N CYS A 93 -10.46 -2.58 -1.84
CA CYS A 93 -11.11 -3.42 -0.85
C CYS A 93 -10.46 -4.80 -0.86
N VAL A 94 -10.18 -5.32 0.32
CA VAL A 94 -9.82 -6.73 0.51
C VAL A 94 -11.02 -7.53 1.02
N ASP A 95 -10.92 -8.85 0.89
CA ASP A 95 -11.98 -9.79 1.26
C ASP A 95 -12.18 -9.95 2.77
N GLU A 96 -11.17 -9.60 3.58
CA GLU A 96 -11.22 -9.71 5.05
C GLU A 96 -10.96 -8.38 5.76
N PRO A 97 -11.48 -8.18 6.99
CA PRO A 97 -11.12 -7.02 7.81
C PRO A 97 -9.62 -6.96 8.10
N VAL A 98 -9.07 -5.76 8.08
CA VAL A 98 -7.64 -5.54 8.28
C VAL A 98 -7.36 -4.83 9.60
N VAL A 99 -6.18 -5.09 10.15
CA VAL A 99 -5.64 -4.38 11.31
C VAL A 99 -5.19 -2.99 10.89
N ALA A 100 -4.40 -2.89 9.82
CA ALA A 100 -3.78 -1.65 9.42
C ALA A 100 -3.56 -1.55 7.91
N TRP A 101 -3.59 -0.30 7.42
CA TRP A 101 -3.11 0.11 6.11
C TRP A 101 -1.89 1.01 6.28
N GLU A 102 -0.78 0.68 5.65
CA GLU A 102 0.43 1.50 5.60
C GLU A 102 0.61 2.08 4.19
N THR A 103 0.75 3.40 4.08
CA THR A 103 0.91 4.08 2.79
C THR A 103 1.55 5.46 2.93
N SER A 104 2.22 5.94 1.87
CA SER A 104 2.63 7.35 1.76
C SER A 104 1.57 8.25 1.09
N LEU A 105 0.55 7.65 0.45
CA LEU A 105 -0.44 8.35 -0.36
C LEU A 105 -1.39 9.18 0.47
N LYS A 106 -2.09 10.12 -0.18
CA LYS A 106 -3.27 10.75 0.41
C LYS A 106 -4.38 9.71 0.44
N ALA A 107 -4.77 9.25 1.63
CA ALA A 107 -5.70 8.14 1.78
C ALA A 107 -6.53 8.27 3.06
N ILE A 108 -7.67 7.58 3.08
CA ILE A 108 -8.62 7.47 4.19
C ILE A 108 -9.17 6.04 4.23
N ILE A 109 -9.41 5.54 5.45
CA ILE A 109 -10.13 4.29 5.65
C ILE A 109 -11.59 4.51 5.31
N SER A 110 -12.11 3.77 4.35
CA SER A 110 -13.51 3.83 3.93
C SER A 110 -14.37 2.77 4.63
N SER A 111 -13.77 1.64 5.00
CA SER A 111 -14.33 0.60 5.87
C SER A 111 -13.19 -0.21 6.50
N ASP A 112 -13.49 -1.15 7.40
CA ASP A 112 -12.48 -2.02 8.01
C ASP A 112 -11.73 -2.92 7.01
N SER A 113 -12.19 -3.04 5.76
CA SER A 113 -11.53 -3.79 4.70
C SER A 113 -11.18 -2.94 3.47
N CYS A 114 -11.48 -1.63 3.46
CA CYS A 114 -11.32 -0.80 2.29
C CYS A 114 -10.56 0.51 2.56
N LEU A 115 -9.55 0.80 1.73
CA LEU A 115 -8.79 2.04 1.72
C LEU A 115 -9.12 2.85 0.46
N ALA A 116 -9.54 4.09 0.63
CA ALA A 116 -9.70 5.05 -0.46
C ALA A 116 -8.49 5.99 -0.51
N PHE A 117 -7.94 6.25 -1.69
CA PHE A 117 -6.80 7.14 -1.87
C PHE A 117 -6.89 7.93 -3.17
N GLN A 118 -6.17 9.04 -3.22
CA GLN A 118 -5.94 9.82 -4.42
C GLN A 118 -4.55 9.47 -4.96
N ALA A 119 -4.50 8.94 -6.17
CA ALA A 119 -3.26 8.64 -6.86
C ALA A 119 -2.43 9.92 -7.05
N PRO A 120 -1.09 9.85 -6.96
CA PRO A 120 -0.22 10.97 -7.26
C PRO A 120 -0.43 11.54 -8.67
N THR A 121 -0.02 12.79 -8.87
CA THR A 121 0.03 13.42 -10.19
C THR A 121 1.28 13.02 -10.98
N LEU A 122 2.31 12.51 -10.30
CA LEU A 122 3.56 12.04 -10.90
C LEU A 122 3.40 10.59 -11.35
N ILE A 123 3.97 10.28 -12.52
CA ILE A 123 4.10 8.91 -13.02
C ILE A 123 5.11 8.18 -12.14
N GLY A 124 4.83 6.93 -11.79
CA GLY A 124 5.76 6.11 -11.04
C GLY A 124 5.09 4.91 -10.42
N VAL A 125 5.81 4.32 -9.46
CA VAL A 125 5.34 3.17 -8.69
C VAL A 125 5.18 3.56 -7.22
N GLU A 126 4.15 3.02 -6.59
CA GLU A 126 3.92 3.18 -5.15
C GLU A 126 3.55 1.83 -4.54
N THR A 127 3.93 1.59 -3.29
CA THR A 127 3.56 0.36 -2.59
C THR A 127 2.69 0.70 -1.38
N LEU A 128 1.51 0.09 -1.34
CA LEU A 128 0.67 0.01 -0.15
C LEU A 128 1.02 -1.27 0.60
N ARG A 129 0.97 -1.25 1.93
CA ARG A 129 1.04 -2.46 2.73
C ARG A 129 -0.23 -2.62 3.57
N VAL A 130 -0.75 -3.83 3.60
CA VAL A 130 -1.97 -4.20 4.32
C VAL A 130 -1.65 -5.26 5.36
N HIS A 131 -2.18 -5.11 6.56
CA HIS A 131 -1.95 -6.01 7.69
C HIS A 131 -3.25 -6.66 8.12
N PHE A 132 -3.34 -7.98 8.05
CA PHE A 132 -4.54 -8.73 8.43
C PHE A 132 -4.48 -9.19 9.89
N TYR A 133 -5.65 -9.49 10.47
CA TYR A 133 -5.66 -10.15 11.78
C TYR A 133 -5.15 -11.59 11.65
N LYS A 134 -4.44 -12.03 12.68
CA LYS A 134 -3.89 -13.40 12.78
C LYS A 134 -4.95 -14.49 12.60
N GLU A 135 -6.16 -14.27 13.12
CA GLU A 135 -7.26 -15.24 13.07
C GLU A 135 -7.76 -15.54 11.65
N TYR A 136 -7.52 -14.64 10.70
CA TYR A 136 -7.87 -14.85 9.31
C TYR A 136 -6.81 -15.68 8.57
N MET A 137 -5.68 -16.05 9.17
CA MET A 137 -4.61 -16.76 8.48
C MET A 137 -4.74 -18.29 8.52
N PRO A 138 -4.33 -19.01 7.46
CA PRO A 138 -4.22 -20.46 7.51
C PRO A 138 -3.17 -20.90 8.55
N TYR A 139 -3.47 -21.98 9.26
CA TYR A 139 -2.76 -22.46 10.47
C TYR A 139 -1.29 -22.89 10.30
N TYR A 140 -0.70 -22.73 9.13
CA TYR A 140 0.68 -23.10 8.87
C TYR A 140 1.45 -21.84 8.47
N ILE A 141 2.33 -21.34 9.33
CA ILE A 141 3.65 -20.76 8.99
C ILE A 141 4.41 -20.42 10.29
N ASN A 142 5.71 -20.76 10.27
CA ASN A 142 6.68 -20.60 11.34
C ASN A 142 6.89 -19.15 11.82
N PHE A 143 7.26 -19.05 13.09
CA PHE A 143 7.62 -17.87 13.88
C PHE A 143 8.68 -16.96 13.23
N TYR A 144 8.32 -15.96 12.41
CA TYR A 144 9.11 -14.74 12.22
C TYR A 144 8.18 -13.57 11.80
N ASN A 145 8.44 -12.38 12.33
CA ASN A 145 7.49 -11.30 12.64
C ASN A 145 6.74 -10.57 11.49
N ASP A 146 6.69 -11.06 10.25
CA ASP A 146 6.06 -10.35 9.11
C ASP A 146 4.92 -11.10 8.39
N VAL A 147 4.49 -12.27 8.90
CA VAL A 147 3.56 -13.18 8.20
C VAL A 147 2.18 -12.58 7.87
N TYR A 148 1.76 -11.51 8.55
CA TYR A 148 0.41 -10.95 8.39
C TYR A 148 0.33 -9.74 7.45
N SER A 149 1.43 -9.44 6.75
CA SER A 149 1.59 -8.18 6.04
C SER A 149 1.84 -8.42 4.56
N TYR A 150 1.02 -7.82 3.70
CA TYR A 150 1.08 -8.01 2.25
C TYR A 150 1.30 -6.68 1.53
N LYS A 151 1.95 -6.73 0.37
CA LYS A 151 2.18 -5.56 -0.48
C LYS A 151 1.16 -5.51 -1.62
N ILE A 152 0.69 -4.31 -1.93
CA ILE A 152 -0.06 -4.02 -3.15
C ILE A 152 0.74 -2.96 -3.90
N ASN A 153 1.23 -3.31 -5.09
CA ASN A 153 1.99 -2.40 -5.92
C ASN A 153 1.06 -1.64 -6.85
N LEU A 154 1.28 -0.34 -6.98
CA LEU A 154 0.52 0.54 -7.84
C LEU A 154 1.42 1.03 -8.98
N ALA A 155 0.96 0.87 -10.22
CA ALA A 155 1.55 1.51 -11.39
C ALA A 155 0.72 2.75 -11.73
N ILE A 156 1.28 3.95 -11.50
CA ILE A 156 0.56 5.22 -11.63
C ILE A 156 0.88 5.88 -12.96
N GLY A 157 -0.15 6.06 -13.81
CA GLY A 157 -0.06 6.78 -15.07
C GLY A 157 0.84 6.13 -16.11
N MET A 158 1.03 4.80 -16.02
CA MET A 158 1.92 4.04 -16.91
C MET A 158 1.21 3.46 -18.15
N LYS A 159 -0.12 3.54 -18.22
CA LYS A 159 -0.95 2.98 -19.31
C LYS A 159 -0.55 3.38 -20.72
N TYR A 160 -0.01 4.58 -20.86
CA TYR A 160 0.37 5.16 -22.16
C TYR A 160 1.88 5.16 -22.40
N LEU A 161 2.67 4.51 -21.55
CA LEU A 161 4.10 4.33 -21.77
C LEU A 161 4.30 3.13 -22.71
N GLU A 162 4.40 3.40 -24.01
CA GLU A 162 4.90 2.42 -24.97
C GLU A 162 6.44 2.40 -24.89
N PHE A 163 7.01 1.43 -24.18
CA PHE A 163 8.46 1.20 -24.12
C PHE A 163 8.96 0.56 -25.43
N LYS A 164 8.84 1.26 -26.56
CA LYS A 164 9.24 0.72 -27.87
C LYS A 164 10.75 0.74 -28.12
N ASN A 165 11.54 1.53 -27.37
CA ASN A 165 12.98 1.71 -27.61
C ASN A 165 13.81 1.98 -26.33
N GLU A 166 13.27 1.79 -25.13
CA GLU A 166 14.07 1.93 -23.91
C GLU A 166 14.62 0.56 -23.50
N GLU A 167 15.92 0.45 -23.25
CA GLU A 167 16.46 -0.63 -22.41
C GLU A 167 15.96 -0.38 -20.99
N VAL A 168 14.75 -0.86 -20.74
CA VAL A 168 14.09 -0.68 -19.48
C VAL A 168 14.82 -1.51 -18.42
N LEU A 169 15.68 -0.85 -17.62
CA LEU A 169 16.24 -1.36 -16.37
C LEU A 169 15.15 -1.44 -15.28
N LEU A 170 13.94 -1.90 -15.62
CA LEU A 170 13.03 -2.41 -14.61
C LEU A 170 13.64 -3.74 -14.16
N GLY A 171 13.83 -3.90 -12.85
CA GLY A 171 14.46 -5.08 -12.22
C GLY A 171 13.75 -6.42 -12.45
N PHE A 172 12.91 -6.55 -13.48
CA PHE A 172 12.41 -7.82 -14.03
C PHE A 172 13.50 -8.64 -14.74
N ASN A 173 14.68 -8.05 -14.99
CA ASN A 173 15.73 -8.68 -15.79
C ASN A 173 16.91 -9.19 -14.97
N VAL A 174 16.66 -9.95 -13.91
CA VAL A 174 17.64 -10.94 -13.43
C VAL A 174 16.85 -12.14 -12.90
N TYR A 175 17.14 -13.32 -13.44
CA TYR A 175 16.53 -14.63 -13.15
C TYR A 175 15.27 -14.98 -13.96
N GLY A 176 15.42 -15.24 -15.26
CA GLY A 176 14.47 -16.12 -15.93
C GLY A 176 14.50 -16.25 -17.45
N LEU A 177 15.06 -15.29 -18.19
CA LEU A 177 14.88 -15.26 -19.66
C LEU A 177 16.00 -15.89 -20.51
N ASN A 178 16.98 -16.56 -19.90
CA ASN A 178 18.02 -17.30 -20.65
C ASN A 178 17.63 -18.73 -21.06
N GLN A 179 16.35 -19.05 -21.26
CA GLN A 179 15.95 -20.40 -21.70
C GLN A 179 14.97 -20.52 -22.87
N PHE A 180 14.54 -19.43 -23.50
CA PHE A 180 13.77 -19.55 -24.74
C PHE A 180 14.39 -18.67 -25.82
N TRP A 181 14.57 -19.27 -27.00
CA TRP A 181 15.26 -18.77 -28.20
C TRP A 181 16.78 -19.01 -28.25
N GLY A 182 17.14 -20.29 -28.37
CA GLY A 182 18.28 -20.64 -29.21
C GLY A 182 17.95 -20.34 -30.66
N MET A 183 18.65 -19.40 -31.27
CA MET A 183 19.27 -19.45 -32.61
C MET A 183 19.80 -18.04 -32.96
N PRO A 184 21.07 -17.91 -33.38
CA PRO A 184 21.53 -16.70 -34.05
C PRO A 184 21.06 -16.70 -35.51
N ILE A 185 20.62 -15.54 -36.01
CA ILE A 185 20.52 -15.27 -37.44
C ILE A 185 21.67 -14.31 -37.77
N GLU A 186 22.50 -14.78 -38.71
CA GLU A 186 23.74 -14.24 -39.30
C GLU A 186 25.05 -14.38 -38.50
#